data_AF-A0A7C5XS55-F1
#
_entry.id   AF-A0A7C5XS55-F1
#
_cell.length_a   1.000
_cell.length_b   1.000
_cell.length_c   1.000
_cell.angle_alpha   90.00
_cell.angle_beta   90.00
_cell.angle_gamma   90.00
#
_symmetry.space_group_name_H-M   'P 1'
#
loop_
_entity.id
_entity.type
_entity.pdbx_description
1 polymer ?
#
loop_
_entity_poly.entity_id
_entity_poly.type
_entity_poly.pdbx_seq_one_letter_code
_entity_poly.pdbx_strand_id
1 'polypeptide(L)'
;MQRKAQRPPPARAHAGAADPRAAPSPPARREDPVAAALARYRAGEEAEALTALAALRHRSGLLGARARAAHADLVALGALYEQGEAAFARGDVETAARLWLRMVEGERRRFGGAASARAAAVRRRLAAHFHERAETARREGRTEAAWRLWRRAAALDPEGEGARALARLRAEARRLYREGYRLETVDLERARERWRRLIAMAPPDEPYRIKAEARLAWHARLEALRK
;
A
#
# COMPACT_ATOMS: atom_id res chain seq x y z
N MET A 1 33.40 -61.86 51.47
CA MET A 1 33.08 -62.73 50.31
C MET A 1 32.69 -61.85 49.13
N GLN A 2 33.52 -61.84 48.09
CA GLN A 2 33.39 -61.02 46.88
C GLN A 2 32.35 -61.63 45.92
N ARG A 3 31.45 -60.81 45.36
CA ARG A 3 30.75 -61.12 44.10
C ARG A 3 30.95 -59.96 43.14
N LYS A 4 31.78 -60.23 42.13
CA LYS A 4 32.15 -59.33 41.03
C LYS A 4 30.92 -59.00 40.18
N ALA A 5 30.70 -57.70 39.96
CA ALA A 5 29.76 -57.16 39.00
C ALA A 5 30.21 -57.48 37.56
N GLN A 6 29.33 -58.10 36.77
CA GLN A 6 29.52 -58.32 35.34
C GLN A 6 28.94 -57.11 34.57
N ARG A 7 29.79 -56.44 33.80
CA ARG A 7 29.43 -55.39 32.84
C ARG A 7 28.86 -56.03 31.56
N PRO A 8 27.76 -55.51 30.99
CA PRO A 8 27.32 -55.88 29.66
C PRO A 8 28.18 -55.21 28.56
N PRO A 9 28.31 -55.83 27.37
CA PRO A 9 29.19 -55.39 26.28
C PRO A 9 28.68 -54.15 25.51
N PRO A 10 29.57 -53.41 24.81
CA PRO A 10 29.23 -52.15 24.14
C PRO A 10 28.34 -52.35 22.89
N ALA A 11 27.39 -51.43 22.73
CA ALA A 11 26.53 -51.31 21.56
C ALA A 11 27.36 -51.13 20.28
N ARG A 12 27.18 -52.04 19.32
CA ARG A 12 27.72 -51.93 17.96
C ARG A 12 27.06 -50.76 17.24
N ALA A 13 27.86 -49.79 16.83
CA ALA A 13 27.47 -48.79 15.84
C ALA A 13 27.19 -49.49 14.51
N HIS A 14 25.91 -49.54 14.11
CA HIS A 14 25.56 -49.88 12.75
C HIS A 14 25.81 -48.66 11.87
N ALA A 15 26.92 -48.72 11.13
CA ALA A 15 27.14 -47.90 9.95
C ALA A 15 25.97 -48.14 8.98
N GLY A 16 25.11 -47.13 8.84
CA GLY A 16 24.08 -47.10 7.80
C GLY A 16 24.76 -47.07 6.45
N ALA A 17 24.72 -48.20 5.74
CA ALA A 17 25.14 -48.30 4.36
C ALA A 17 24.35 -47.29 3.51
N ALA A 18 25.07 -46.48 2.73
CA ALA A 18 24.50 -45.61 1.74
C ALA A 18 23.76 -46.44 0.68
N ASP A 19 22.48 -46.13 0.48
CA ASP A 19 21.64 -46.72 -0.56
C ASP A 19 22.16 -46.30 -1.95
N PRO A 20 22.63 -47.22 -2.82
CA PRO A 20 23.22 -46.89 -4.11
C PRO A 20 22.18 -46.60 -5.20
N ARG A 21 20.92 -46.30 -4.86
CA ARG A 21 19.86 -45.96 -5.83
C ARG A 21 19.11 -44.68 -5.52
N ALA A 22 19.78 -43.67 -4.97
CA ALA A 22 19.27 -42.30 -5.05
C ALA A 22 19.25 -41.87 -6.53
N ALA A 23 18.05 -41.84 -7.12
CA ALA A 23 17.82 -41.25 -8.43
C ALA A 23 18.42 -39.83 -8.44
N PRO A 24 19.08 -39.39 -9.53
CA PRO A 24 19.61 -38.04 -9.60
C PRO A 24 18.46 -37.06 -9.36
N SER A 25 18.60 -36.24 -8.33
CA SER A 25 17.70 -35.10 -8.10
C SER A 25 17.52 -34.36 -9.43
N PRO A 26 16.28 -34.00 -9.83
CA PRO A 26 16.06 -33.28 -11.08
C PRO A 26 16.97 -32.05 -11.10
N PRO A 27 17.60 -31.73 -12.25
CA PRO A 27 18.51 -30.60 -12.32
C PRO A 27 17.77 -29.36 -11.84
N ALA A 28 18.35 -28.65 -10.87
CA ALA A 28 17.85 -27.36 -10.42
C ALA A 28 17.48 -26.54 -11.67
N ARG A 29 16.20 -26.16 -11.78
CA ARG A 29 15.72 -25.36 -12.91
C ARG A 29 16.69 -24.20 -13.05
N ARG A 30 17.40 -24.11 -14.18
CA ARG A 30 18.29 -22.97 -14.46
C ARG A 30 17.42 -21.72 -14.37
N GLU A 31 17.61 -20.94 -13.32
CA GLU A 31 16.87 -19.71 -13.12
C GLU A 31 17.08 -18.81 -14.34
N ASP A 32 15.99 -18.26 -14.87
CA ASP A 32 16.06 -17.29 -15.96
C ASP A 32 16.89 -16.09 -15.48
N PRO A 33 18.07 -15.83 -16.07
CA PRO A 33 18.99 -14.83 -15.55
C PRO A 33 18.42 -13.40 -15.65
N VAL A 34 17.48 -13.15 -16.57
CA VAL A 34 16.73 -11.89 -16.62
C VAL A 34 15.75 -11.81 -15.45
N ALA A 35 15.05 -12.90 -15.13
CA ALA A 35 14.13 -12.94 -14.00
C ALA A 35 14.88 -12.77 -12.66
N ALA A 36 16.05 -13.38 -12.51
CA ALA A 36 16.91 -13.21 -11.33
C ALA A 36 17.36 -11.74 -11.15
N ALA A 37 17.77 -11.07 -12.24
CA ALA A 37 18.13 -9.66 -12.17
C ALA A 37 16.93 -8.76 -11.79
N LEU A 38 15.73 -9.04 -12.32
CA LEU A 38 14.51 -8.33 -11.95
C LEU A 38 14.12 -8.56 -10.47
N ALA A 39 14.37 -9.76 -9.93
CA ALA A 39 14.15 -10.05 -8.52
C ALA A 39 15.08 -9.22 -7.61
N ARG A 40 16.36 -9.10 -7.98
CA ARG A 40 17.33 -8.22 -7.31
C ARG A 40 16.88 -6.76 -7.29
N TYR A 41 16.44 -6.24 -8.44
CA TYR A 41 15.89 -4.89 -8.52
C TYR A 41 14.74 -4.68 -7.52
N ARG A 42 13.81 -5.64 -7.45
CA ARG A 42 12.68 -5.57 -6.52
C ARG A 42 13.09 -5.60 -5.05
N ALA A 43 14.16 -6.33 -4.73
CA ALA A 43 14.75 -6.38 -3.39
C ALA A 43 15.47 -5.08 -3.00
N GLY A 44 15.72 -4.18 -3.96
CA GLY A 44 16.46 -2.92 -3.74
C GLY A 44 17.92 -2.98 -4.20
N GLU A 45 18.37 -4.12 -4.73
CA GLU A 45 19.71 -4.33 -5.31
C GLU A 45 19.74 -3.85 -6.77
N GLU A 46 19.46 -2.55 -6.98
CA GLU A 46 19.32 -1.99 -8.33
C GLU A 46 20.64 -2.02 -9.11
N ALA A 47 21.75 -1.66 -8.47
CA ALA A 47 23.05 -1.58 -9.13
C ALA A 47 23.48 -2.96 -9.65
N GLU A 48 23.27 -4.01 -8.85
CA GLU A 48 23.53 -5.40 -9.19
C GLU A 48 22.58 -5.87 -10.30
N ALA A 49 21.30 -5.50 -10.24
CA ALA A 49 20.32 -5.83 -11.27
C ALA A 49 20.68 -5.21 -12.63
N LEU A 50 21.00 -3.92 -12.65
CA LEU A 50 21.41 -3.21 -13.87
C LEU A 50 22.70 -3.78 -14.45
N THR A 51 23.69 -4.08 -13.60
CA THR A 51 24.95 -4.72 -14.01
C THR A 51 24.71 -6.10 -14.62
N ALA A 52 23.89 -6.93 -13.99
CA ALA A 52 23.53 -8.26 -14.50
C ALA A 52 22.83 -8.18 -15.86
N LEU A 53 21.86 -7.25 -16.02
CA LEU A 53 21.18 -7.05 -17.29
C LEU A 53 22.11 -6.51 -18.38
N ALA A 54 23.02 -5.60 -18.03
CA ALA A 54 24.01 -5.05 -18.94
C ALA A 54 24.97 -6.13 -19.48
N ALA A 55 25.36 -7.09 -18.65
CA ALA A 55 26.18 -8.24 -19.08
C ALA A 55 25.43 -9.16 -20.06
N LEU A 56 24.11 -9.30 -19.90
CA LEU A 56 23.26 -10.16 -20.74
C LEU A 56 22.85 -9.49 -22.06
N ARG A 57 22.83 -8.16 -22.11
CA ARG A 57 22.28 -7.39 -23.25
C ARG A 57 23.01 -7.59 -24.57
N HIS A 58 24.27 -8.04 -24.53
CA HIS A 58 25.10 -8.32 -25.72
C HIS A 58 24.94 -9.74 -26.25
N ARG A 59 24.18 -10.60 -25.55
CA ARG A 59 23.85 -11.94 -26.02
C ARG A 59 22.95 -11.85 -27.26
N SER A 60 23.09 -12.83 -28.16
CA SER A 60 22.23 -12.95 -29.33
C SER A 60 20.86 -13.57 -28.97
N GLY A 61 19.89 -13.40 -29.86
CA GLY A 61 18.56 -14.00 -29.74
C GLY A 61 17.67 -13.40 -28.64
N LEU A 62 16.68 -14.18 -28.22
CA LEU A 62 15.62 -13.76 -27.31
C LEU A 62 16.14 -13.31 -25.95
N LEU A 63 17.18 -13.96 -25.41
CA LEU A 63 17.74 -13.61 -24.10
C LEU A 63 18.31 -12.19 -24.09
N GLY A 64 19.14 -11.84 -25.08
CA GLY A 64 19.70 -10.49 -25.18
C GLY A 64 18.64 -9.43 -25.45
N ALA A 65 17.63 -9.74 -26.26
CA ALA A 65 16.50 -8.84 -26.51
C ALA A 65 15.71 -8.56 -25.21
N ARG A 66 15.39 -9.60 -24.43
CA ARG A 66 14.72 -9.47 -23.13
C ARG A 66 15.56 -8.68 -22.13
N ALA A 67 16.86 -8.92 -22.09
CA ALA A 67 17.78 -8.19 -21.22
C ALA A 67 17.88 -6.69 -21.59
N ARG A 68 17.95 -6.35 -22.88
CA ARG A 68 17.95 -4.96 -23.36
C ARG A 68 16.67 -4.23 -22.97
N ALA A 69 15.51 -4.84 -23.22
CA ALA A 69 14.21 -4.28 -22.86
C ALA A 69 14.11 -4.06 -21.34
N ALA A 70 14.45 -5.09 -20.55
CA ALA A 70 14.45 -4.99 -19.09
C ALA A 70 15.38 -3.88 -18.57
N HIS A 71 16.60 -3.80 -19.11
CA HIS A 71 17.55 -2.76 -18.72
C HIS A 71 17.03 -1.35 -19.04
N ALA A 72 16.48 -1.15 -20.24
CA ALA A 72 15.91 0.12 -20.65
C ALA A 72 14.74 0.55 -19.75
N ASP A 73 13.85 -0.39 -19.41
CA ASP A 73 12.74 -0.15 -18.49
C ASP A 73 13.23 0.31 -17.11
N LEU A 74 14.19 -0.42 -16.52
CA LEU A 74 14.71 -0.09 -15.19
C LEU A 74 15.43 1.26 -15.17
N VAL A 75 16.21 1.57 -16.21
CA VAL A 75 16.85 2.90 -16.34
C VAL A 75 15.79 4.02 -16.42
N ALA A 76 14.72 3.82 -17.19
CA ALA A 76 13.64 4.80 -17.29
C ALA A 76 12.90 5.00 -15.95
N LEU A 77 12.68 3.91 -15.20
CA LEU A 77 12.09 3.96 -13.86
C LEU A 77 13.01 4.70 -12.87
N GLY A 78 14.31 4.39 -12.88
CA GLY A 78 15.31 5.11 -12.09
C GLY A 78 15.34 6.60 -12.41
N ALA A 79 15.28 6.98 -13.69
CA ALA A 79 15.22 8.39 -14.08
C ALA A 79 13.97 9.12 -13.54
N LEU A 80 12.79 8.47 -13.53
CA LEU A 80 11.58 9.05 -12.93
C LEU A 80 11.73 9.23 -11.42
N TYR A 81 12.39 8.29 -10.74
CA TYR A 81 12.67 8.39 -9.32
C TYR A 81 13.57 9.58 -9.00
N GLU A 82 14.71 9.69 -9.68
CA GLU A 82 15.68 10.78 -9.48
C GLU A 82 15.10 12.15 -9.81
N GLN A 83 14.34 12.27 -10.91
CA GLN A 83 13.63 13.51 -11.22
C GLN A 83 12.61 13.87 -10.14
N GLY A 84 11.95 12.87 -9.56
CA GLY A 84 11.00 13.05 -8.46
C GLY A 84 11.69 13.51 -7.17
N GLU A 85 12.83 12.91 -6.80
CA GLU A 85 13.67 13.35 -5.69
C GLU A 85 14.13 14.79 -5.88
N ALA A 86 14.62 15.14 -7.07
CA ALA A 86 15.06 16.49 -7.38
C ALA A 86 13.91 17.51 -7.31
N ALA A 87 12.71 17.15 -7.80
CA ALA A 87 11.53 18.01 -7.68
C ALA A 87 11.11 18.19 -6.21
N PHE A 88 11.12 17.11 -5.44
CA PHE A 88 10.77 17.14 -4.02
C PHE A 88 11.75 18.01 -3.22
N ALA A 89 13.06 17.87 -3.49
CA ALA A 89 14.11 18.66 -2.83
C ALA A 89 13.96 20.17 -3.09
N ARG A 90 13.39 20.56 -4.24
CA ARG A 90 13.05 21.96 -4.56
C ARG A 90 11.71 22.43 -4.00
N GLY A 91 10.99 21.57 -3.26
CA GLY A 91 9.65 21.87 -2.74
C GLY A 91 8.51 21.71 -3.75
N ASP A 92 8.78 21.27 -4.98
CA ASP A 92 7.75 21.00 -5.99
C ASP A 92 7.17 19.58 -5.82
N VAL A 93 6.39 19.43 -4.74
CA VAL A 93 5.85 18.13 -4.34
C VAL A 93 4.80 17.60 -5.33
N GLU A 94 4.07 18.47 -6.02
CA GLU A 94 3.10 18.03 -7.04
C GLU A 94 3.83 17.41 -8.25
N THR A 95 4.93 18.01 -8.70
CA THR A 95 5.76 17.40 -9.74
C THR A 95 6.42 16.11 -9.27
N ALA A 96 6.96 16.10 -8.05
CA ALA A 96 7.52 14.88 -7.45
C ALA A 96 6.49 13.75 -7.40
N ALA A 97 5.28 14.03 -6.91
CA ALA A 97 4.18 13.08 -6.85
C ALA A 97 3.81 12.52 -8.23
N ARG A 98 3.70 13.38 -9.26
CA ARG A 98 3.41 12.91 -10.63
C ARG A 98 4.50 11.98 -11.17
N LEU A 99 5.78 12.32 -10.98
CA LEU A 99 6.90 11.52 -11.47
C LEU A 99 6.96 10.16 -10.77
N TRP A 100 6.84 10.16 -9.45
CA TRP A 100 6.83 8.96 -8.64
C TRP A 100 5.60 8.07 -8.90
N LEU A 101 4.41 8.63 -9.10
CA LEU A 101 3.24 7.84 -9.49
C LEU A 101 3.44 7.15 -10.85
N ARG A 102 4.08 7.84 -11.82
CA ARG A 102 4.43 7.23 -13.11
C ARG A 102 5.44 6.10 -12.94
N MET A 103 6.42 6.26 -12.04
CA MET A 103 7.39 5.21 -11.70
C MET A 103 6.68 3.98 -11.10
N VAL A 104 5.87 4.17 -10.06
CA VAL A 104 5.11 3.09 -9.40
C VAL A 104 4.23 2.35 -10.39
N GLU A 105 3.55 3.07 -11.28
CA GLU A 105 2.69 2.48 -12.30
C GLU A 105 3.51 1.70 -13.36
N GLY A 106 4.70 2.20 -13.72
CA GLY A 106 5.63 1.47 -14.59
C GLY A 106 6.13 0.16 -13.97
N GLU A 107 6.49 0.18 -12.69
CA GLU A 107 6.84 -1.03 -11.95
C GLU A 107 5.67 -2.02 -11.86
N ARG A 108 4.46 -1.51 -11.61
CA ARG A 108 3.24 -2.35 -11.55
C ARG A 108 3.05 -3.14 -12.84
N ARG A 109 3.22 -2.48 -13.99
CA ARG A 109 3.16 -3.12 -15.31
C ARG A 109 4.28 -4.14 -15.51
N ARG A 110 5.50 -3.86 -15.05
CA ARG A 110 6.65 -4.74 -15.22
C ARG A 110 6.59 -6.00 -14.36
N PHE A 111 6.10 -5.86 -13.13
CA PHE A 111 6.15 -6.90 -12.08
C PHE A 111 4.78 -7.49 -11.73
N GLY A 112 3.74 -7.20 -12.52
CA GLY A 112 2.40 -7.79 -12.31
C GLY A 112 1.77 -7.44 -10.97
N GLY A 113 2.02 -6.23 -10.45
CA GLY A 113 1.42 -5.76 -9.19
C GLY A 113 2.35 -5.79 -7.97
N ALA A 114 3.46 -6.51 -8.02
CA ALA A 114 4.37 -6.58 -6.89
C ALA A 114 5.29 -5.35 -6.83
N ALA A 115 5.10 -4.51 -5.80
CA ALA A 115 5.91 -3.30 -5.61
C ALA A 115 7.37 -3.64 -5.29
N SER A 116 8.32 -2.87 -5.82
CA SER A 116 9.70 -2.88 -5.33
C SER A 116 9.80 -2.24 -3.95
N ALA A 117 10.90 -2.49 -3.23
CA ALA A 117 11.21 -1.78 -2.00
C ALA A 117 11.18 -0.24 -2.17
N ARG A 118 11.66 0.24 -3.33
CA ARG A 118 11.64 1.66 -3.71
C ARG A 118 10.22 2.19 -3.89
N ALA A 119 9.38 1.53 -4.68
CA ALA A 119 8.00 1.93 -4.86
C ALA A 119 7.23 1.94 -3.52
N ALA A 120 7.50 0.98 -2.64
CA ALA A 120 6.92 0.97 -1.31
C ALA A 120 7.36 2.19 -0.46
N ALA A 121 8.65 2.53 -0.48
CA ALA A 121 9.18 3.71 0.22
C ALA A 121 8.57 5.02 -0.32
N VAL A 122 8.52 5.17 -1.63
CA VAL A 122 7.92 6.33 -2.31
C VAL A 122 6.44 6.47 -1.97
N ARG A 123 5.66 5.38 -2.00
CA ARG A 123 4.24 5.39 -1.63
C ARG A 123 4.05 5.84 -0.18
N ARG A 124 4.83 5.33 0.76
CA ARG A 124 4.78 5.75 2.18
C ARG A 124 5.11 7.23 2.34
N ARG A 125 6.16 7.73 1.67
CA ARG A 125 6.54 9.15 1.71
C ARG A 125 5.43 10.06 1.19
N LEU A 126 4.83 9.71 0.05
CA LEU A 126 3.70 10.46 -0.50
C LEU A 126 2.46 10.38 0.40
N ALA A 127 2.18 9.21 0.99
CA ALA A 127 1.08 9.05 1.92
C ALA A 127 1.24 9.95 3.14
N ALA A 128 2.44 10.01 3.74
CA ALA A 128 2.76 10.89 4.85
C ALA A 128 2.57 12.36 4.46
N HIS A 129 3.09 12.79 3.31
CA HIS A 129 2.92 14.15 2.82
C HIS A 129 1.44 14.54 2.63
N PHE A 130 0.63 13.67 2.02
CA PHE A 130 -0.80 13.94 1.85
C PHE A 130 -1.54 13.97 3.20
N HIS A 131 -1.14 13.13 4.15
CA HIS A 131 -1.69 13.17 5.51
C HIS A 131 -1.38 14.51 6.20
N GLU A 132 -0.14 15.00 6.17
CA GLU A 132 0.22 16.30 6.75
C GLU A 132 -0.56 17.45 6.13
N ARG A 133 -0.69 17.47 4.79
CA ARG A 133 -1.51 18.47 4.11
C ARG A 133 -2.99 18.37 4.47
N ALA A 134 -3.50 17.16 4.69
CA ALA A 134 -4.86 16.96 5.15
C ALA A 134 -5.07 17.54 6.56
N GLU A 135 -4.13 17.32 7.48
CA GLU A 135 -4.17 17.92 8.82
C GLU A 135 -4.12 19.46 8.77
N THR A 136 -3.31 20.03 7.88
CA THR A 136 -3.29 21.49 7.65
C THR A 136 -4.62 21.98 7.09
N ALA A 137 -5.15 21.35 6.04
CA ALA A 137 -6.45 21.70 5.48
C ALA A 137 -7.58 21.60 6.53
N ARG A 138 -7.54 20.58 7.40
CA ARG A 138 -8.48 20.42 8.51
C ARG A 138 -8.40 21.56 9.51
N ARG A 139 -7.18 21.93 9.94
CA ARG A 139 -6.95 23.05 10.87
C ARG A 139 -7.45 24.39 10.33
N GLU A 140 -7.39 24.57 9.01
CA GLU A 140 -7.89 25.75 8.30
C GLU A 140 -9.41 25.69 8.01
N GLY A 141 -10.13 24.68 8.50
CA GLY A 141 -11.57 24.51 8.25
C GLY A 141 -11.92 24.06 6.83
N ARG A 142 -10.93 23.74 5.99
CA ARG A 142 -11.11 23.22 4.62
C ARG A 142 -11.40 21.71 4.62
N THR A 143 -12.51 21.33 5.24
CA THR A 143 -12.87 19.93 5.53
C THR A 143 -12.90 19.04 4.29
N GLU A 144 -13.49 19.50 3.19
CA GLU A 144 -13.55 18.71 1.95
C GLU A 144 -12.16 18.44 1.35
N ALA A 145 -11.28 19.43 1.41
CA ALA A 145 -9.89 19.28 0.97
C ALA A 145 -9.14 18.27 1.85
N ALA A 146 -9.35 18.30 3.16
CA ALA A 146 -8.78 17.33 4.09
C ALA A 146 -9.23 15.90 3.77
N TRP A 147 -10.53 15.67 3.56
CA TRP A 147 -11.07 14.37 3.16
C TRP A 147 -10.44 13.85 1.86
N ARG A 148 -10.35 14.70 0.83
CA ARG A 148 -9.71 14.33 -0.44
C ARG A 148 -8.25 13.92 -0.25
N LEU A 149 -7.50 14.65 0.58
CA LEU A 149 -6.09 14.38 0.84
C LEU A 149 -5.89 13.10 1.66
N TRP A 150 -6.69 12.85 2.71
CA TRP A 150 -6.63 11.57 3.42
C TRP A 150 -7.07 10.39 2.56
N ARG A 151 -8.04 10.54 1.65
CA ARG A 151 -8.39 9.50 0.66
C ARG A 151 -7.20 9.15 -0.24
N ARG A 152 -6.45 10.17 -0.70
CA ARG A 152 -5.21 9.94 -1.47
C ARG A 152 -4.14 9.25 -0.63
N ALA A 153 -3.93 9.69 0.61
CA ALA A 153 -2.99 9.06 1.53
C ALA A 153 -3.34 7.59 1.78
N ALA A 154 -4.61 7.29 2.05
CA ALA A 154 -5.11 5.93 2.30
C ALA A 154 -4.99 5.01 1.07
N ALA A 155 -5.13 5.54 -0.14
CA ALA A 155 -4.90 4.77 -1.37
C ALA A 155 -3.42 4.41 -1.57
N LEU A 156 -2.50 5.25 -1.10
CA LEU A 156 -1.06 5.03 -1.18
C LEU A 156 -0.55 4.13 -0.06
N ASP A 157 -1.09 4.28 1.14
CA ASP A 157 -0.77 3.49 2.32
C ASP A 157 -2.06 3.15 3.10
N PRO A 158 -2.67 1.97 2.84
CA PRO A 158 -3.91 1.55 3.48
C PRO A 158 -3.81 1.33 5.00
N GLU A 159 -2.61 1.17 5.56
CA GLU A 159 -2.40 0.92 6.99
C GLU A 159 -1.82 2.15 7.73
N GLY A 160 -1.44 3.18 6.97
CA GLY A 160 -0.84 4.41 7.46
C GLY A 160 -1.83 5.39 8.10
N GLU A 161 -1.29 6.50 8.61
CA GLU A 161 -2.05 7.52 9.34
C GLU A 161 -3.18 8.16 8.54
N GLY A 162 -3.00 8.34 7.22
CA GLY A 162 -4.06 8.84 6.34
C GLY A 162 -5.29 7.94 6.31
N ALA A 163 -5.10 6.62 6.24
CA ALA A 163 -6.18 5.66 6.29
C ALA A 163 -6.88 5.65 7.66
N ARG A 164 -6.11 5.73 8.75
CA ARG A 164 -6.64 5.80 10.12
C ARG A 164 -7.45 7.06 10.33
N ALA A 165 -6.98 8.23 9.89
CA ALA A 165 -7.69 9.49 9.98
C ALA A 165 -9.01 9.45 9.20
N LEU A 166 -8.99 8.94 7.96
CA LEU A 166 -10.20 8.76 7.15
C LEU A 166 -11.22 7.82 7.82
N ALA A 167 -10.75 6.71 8.41
CA ALA A 167 -11.61 5.77 9.13
C ALA A 167 -12.28 6.42 10.36
N ARG A 168 -11.55 7.24 11.12
CA ARG A 168 -12.10 7.98 12.27
C ARG A 168 -13.23 8.93 11.85
N LEU A 169 -13.06 9.66 10.75
CA LEU A 169 -14.09 10.59 10.26
C LEU A 169 -15.34 9.88 9.77
N ARG A 170 -15.18 8.75 9.09
CA ARG A 170 -16.30 7.90 8.68
C ARG A 170 -17.05 7.34 9.88
N ALA A 171 -16.32 6.92 10.92
CA ALA A 171 -16.91 6.45 12.16
C ALA A 171 -17.69 7.57 12.87
N GLU A 172 -17.14 8.79 12.89
CA GLU A 172 -17.79 9.98 13.46
C GLU A 172 -19.07 10.34 12.70
N ALA A 173 -19.03 10.40 11.36
CA ALA A 173 -20.20 10.65 10.52
C ALA A 173 -21.29 9.60 10.78
N ARG A 174 -20.92 8.32 10.83
CA ARG A 174 -21.85 7.23 11.18
C ARG A 174 -22.44 7.40 12.57
N ARG A 175 -21.63 7.82 13.55
CA ARG A 175 -22.08 8.03 14.94
C ARG A 175 -23.11 9.15 15.00
N LEU A 176 -22.80 10.33 14.45
CA LEU A 176 -23.71 11.48 14.43
C LEU A 176 -25.04 11.14 13.75
N TYR A 177 -25.00 10.41 12.63
CA TYR A 177 -26.22 9.98 11.95
C TYR A 177 -27.10 9.12 12.86
N ARG A 178 -26.49 8.13 13.55
CA ARG A 178 -27.20 7.22 14.46
C ARG A 178 -27.74 7.92 15.70
N GLU A 179 -27.00 8.86 16.25
CA GLU A 179 -27.47 9.69 17.36
C GLU A 179 -28.70 10.50 16.94
N GLY A 180 -28.66 11.17 15.79
CA GLY A 180 -29.81 11.89 15.26
C GLY A 180 -31.01 10.96 15.03
N TYR A 181 -30.79 9.78 14.47
CA TYR A 181 -31.85 8.79 14.26
C TYR A 181 -32.52 8.32 15.57
N ARG A 182 -31.75 8.12 16.65
CA ARG A 182 -32.33 7.75 17.96
C ARG A 182 -33.14 8.88 18.58
N LEU A 183 -32.72 10.12 18.34
CA LEU A 183 -33.38 11.32 18.88
C LEU A 183 -34.61 11.72 18.06
N GLU A 184 -34.75 11.23 16.82
CA GLU A 184 -35.78 11.66 15.86
C GLU A 184 -37.21 11.67 16.44
N THR A 185 -37.56 10.69 17.28
CA THR A 185 -38.91 10.58 17.87
C THR A 185 -39.04 11.18 19.27
N VAL A 186 -37.93 11.54 19.91
CA VAL A 186 -37.90 12.01 21.31
C VAL A 186 -37.58 13.50 21.39
N ASP A 187 -36.65 13.96 20.57
CA ASP A 187 -36.18 15.34 20.48
C ASP A 187 -35.70 15.63 19.05
N LEU A 188 -36.64 16.09 18.21
CA LEU A 188 -36.38 16.35 16.81
C LEU A 188 -35.35 17.47 16.60
N GLU A 189 -35.33 18.49 17.46
CA GLU A 189 -34.38 19.60 17.31
C GLU A 189 -32.95 19.14 17.57
N ARG A 190 -32.72 18.31 18.61
CA ARG A 190 -31.41 17.68 18.80
C ARG A 190 -31.06 16.72 17.67
N ALA A 191 -32.03 15.98 17.12
CA ALA A 191 -31.79 15.14 15.96
C ALA A 191 -31.28 15.95 14.74
N ARG A 192 -31.94 17.06 14.45
CA ARG A 192 -31.56 18.01 13.39
C ARG A 192 -30.16 18.58 13.61
N GLU A 193 -29.83 18.95 14.85
CA GLU A 193 -28.48 19.43 15.21
C GLU A 193 -27.40 18.39 14.86
N ARG A 194 -27.60 17.11 15.21
CA ARG A 194 -26.65 16.03 14.88
C ARG A 194 -26.45 15.88 13.38
N TRP A 195 -27.54 15.91 12.61
CA TRP A 195 -27.49 15.82 11.15
C TRP A 195 -26.83 17.05 10.51
N ARG A 196 -27.10 18.27 10.99
CA ARG A 196 -26.41 19.49 10.52
C ARG A 196 -24.92 19.45 10.80
N ARG A 197 -24.51 19.02 12.00
CA ARG A 197 -23.09 18.83 12.36
C ARG A 197 -22.40 17.83 11.44
N LEU A 198 -23.09 16.73 11.12
CA LEU A 198 -22.60 15.73 10.18
C LEU A 198 -22.38 16.35 8.79
N ILE A 199 -23.36 17.08 8.26
CA ILE A 199 -23.29 17.72 6.94
C ILE A 199 -22.11 18.70 6.87
N ALA A 200 -21.88 19.46 7.94
CA ALA A 200 -20.76 20.41 8.00
C ALA A 200 -19.38 19.72 7.98
N MET A 201 -19.26 18.48 8.46
CA MET A 201 -17.97 17.78 8.59
C MET A 201 -17.66 16.76 7.48
N ALA A 202 -18.64 16.37 6.68
CA ALA A 202 -18.52 15.31 5.69
C ALA A 202 -18.63 15.88 4.26
N PRO A 203 -17.87 15.35 3.28
CA PRO A 203 -18.01 15.74 1.88
C PRO A 203 -19.35 15.26 1.30
N PRO A 204 -19.85 15.89 0.22
CA PRO A 204 -21.18 15.60 -0.35
C PRO A 204 -21.36 14.15 -0.82
N ASP A 205 -20.28 13.45 -1.15
CA ASP A 205 -20.30 12.06 -1.59
C ASP A 205 -20.27 11.05 -0.43
N GLU A 206 -20.21 11.49 0.83
CA GLU A 206 -20.19 10.58 1.97
C GLU A 206 -21.60 10.01 2.26
N PRO A 207 -21.78 8.68 2.32
CA PRO A 207 -23.11 8.06 2.41
C PRO A 207 -23.96 8.53 3.59
N TYR A 208 -23.35 8.81 4.74
CA TYR A 208 -24.08 9.28 5.91
C TYR A 208 -24.51 10.75 5.79
N ARG A 209 -23.81 11.55 4.98
CA ARG A 209 -24.23 12.93 4.66
C ARG A 209 -25.47 12.94 3.80
N ILE A 210 -25.46 12.17 2.72
CA ILE A 210 -26.62 12.03 1.83
C ILE A 210 -27.87 11.61 2.63
N LYS A 211 -27.72 10.66 3.55
CA LYS A 211 -28.82 10.23 4.43
C LYS A 211 -29.29 11.32 5.39
N ALA A 212 -28.36 12.09 5.96
CA ALA A 212 -28.68 13.21 6.86
C ALA A 212 -29.42 14.33 6.11
N GLU A 213 -28.98 14.70 4.91
CA GLU A 213 -29.63 15.68 4.04
C GLU A 213 -31.05 15.23 3.68
N ALA A 214 -31.24 13.97 3.28
CA ALA A 214 -32.55 13.41 2.99
C ALA A 214 -33.50 13.46 4.19
N ARG A 215 -33.00 13.17 5.40
CA ARG A 215 -33.79 13.25 6.63
C ARG A 215 -34.22 14.67 6.94
N LEU A 216 -33.30 15.63 6.87
CA LEU A 216 -33.63 17.04 7.08
C LEU A 216 -34.67 17.55 6.07
N ALA A 217 -34.52 17.19 4.80
CA ALA A 217 -35.47 17.56 3.76
C ALA A 217 -36.88 16.97 4.00
N TRP A 218 -36.95 15.71 4.44
CA TRP A 218 -38.23 15.06 4.78
C TRP A 218 -38.97 15.79 5.90
N HIS A 219 -38.28 16.11 6.99
CA HIS A 219 -38.86 16.84 8.12
C HIS A 219 -39.32 18.25 7.74
N ALA A 220 -38.51 18.97 6.95
CA ALA A 220 -38.89 20.29 6.45
C ALA A 220 -40.17 20.24 5.60
N ARG A 221 -40.32 19.21 4.77
CA ARG A 221 -41.53 19.00 3.97
C ARG A 221 -42.76 18.70 4.84
N LEU A 222 -42.62 17.88 5.87
CA LEU A 222 -43.72 17.58 6.78
C LEU A 222 -44.21 18.82 7.53
N GLU A 223 -43.30 19.70 7.95
CA GLU A 223 -43.66 20.96 8.61
C GLU A 223 -44.39 21.91 7.67
N ALA A 224 -43.98 21.97 6.40
CA ALA A 224 -44.64 22.78 5.39
C ALA A 224 -46.08 22.32 5.10
N LEU A 225 -46.37 21.02 5.26
CA LEU A 225 -47.72 20.47 5.08
C LEU A 225 -48.65 20.68 6.29
N ARG A 226 -48.09 21.04 7.45
CA ARG A 226 -48.82 21.28 8.71
C ARG A 226 -49.14 22.75 8.96
N LYS A 227 -48.58 23.65 8.14
CA LYS A 227 -48.85 25.09 8.15
C LYS A 227 -49.87 25.43 7.07
#